data_AF-A0A542KP62-F1
#
_entry.id   AF-A0A542KP62-F1
#
_cell.length_a   1.000
_cell.length_b   1.000
_cell.length_c   1.000
_cell.angle_alpha   90.00
_cell.angle_beta   90.00
_cell.angle_gamma   90.00
#
_symmetry.space_group_name_H-M   'P 1'
#
loop_
_entity.id
_entity.type
_entity.pdbx_description
1 polymer ?
#
loop_
_entity_poly.entity_id
_entity_poly.type
_entity_poly.pdbx_seq_one_letter_code
_entity_poly.pdbx_strand_id
1 'polypeptide(L)'
;MSGAREATARIGRPADPATPPRRPRTRLPGPRPADTAATAAAPGTGITGTSGVGPRITVPRPDTPAPGPGAAPDPGSWSNDPYSRALRTGRGPLFLQRADGWLLPLDVERWCAEADAVDLAVLRRCEGAVLDVGCGPGRLVAALGALGRPVLGIDVSAAAVARTNRLGGQALRRSVFESLPGEGRWGTALLIDGNVGIGGDPQALLDRTAQLLDTNGLLIAETVPGPDVDERVRVRVTDARGAVGSPFPWARVGTPALLRLAERAGWRAVDQWAAGGRCFVALRRCDARSTNSSAEPPNNAALTSSQRAG
;
A
#
# COMPACT_ATOMS: atom_id res chain seq x y z
N MET A 1 29.33 -52.51 26.77
CA MET A 1 28.72 -53.18 27.94
C MET A 1 29.24 -52.53 29.20
N SER A 2 28.33 -52.20 30.13
CA SER A 2 28.55 -51.68 31.49
C SER A 2 29.17 -50.28 31.56
N GLY A 3 28.57 -49.25 32.16
CA GLY A 3 27.49 -49.18 33.13
C GLY A 3 27.83 -48.01 34.07
N ALA A 4 27.44 -46.80 33.70
CA ALA A 4 27.69 -45.58 34.49
C ALA A 4 26.37 -45.07 35.07
N ARG A 5 26.39 -44.85 36.38
CA ARG A 5 25.28 -44.55 37.28
C ARG A 5 24.63 -43.20 36.97
N GLU A 6 23.31 -43.19 36.81
CA GLU A 6 22.48 -41.98 36.80
C GLU A 6 22.31 -41.43 38.22
N ALA A 7 22.67 -40.15 38.39
CA ALA A 7 22.42 -39.37 39.59
C ALA A 7 21.13 -38.57 39.41
N THR A 8 20.19 -38.77 40.35
CA THR A 8 18.88 -38.13 40.38
C THR A 8 19.00 -36.69 40.91
N ALA A 9 18.78 -35.70 40.06
CA ALA A 9 18.62 -34.30 40.46
C ALA A 9 17.14 -33.90 40.42
N ARG A 10 16.54 -33.69 41.60
CA ARG A 10 15.20 -33.09 41.74
C ARG A 10 15.28 -31.61 41.38
N ILE A 11 14.67 -31.21 40.26
CA ILE A 11 14.47 -29.80 39.90
C ILE A 11 13.10 -29.37 40.44
N GLY A 12 13.13 -28.32 41.27
CA GLY A 12 11.95 -27.71 41.88
C GLY A 12 11.02 -27.05 40.85
N ARG A 13 9.73 -27.15 41.13
CA ARG A 13 8.62 -26.57 40.37
C ARG A 13 8.67 -25.03 40.45
N PRO A 14 8.55 -24.29 39.33
CA PRO A 14 8.51 -22.83 39.37
C PRO A 14 7.17 -22.31 39.92
N ALA A 15 7.24 -21.19 40.64
CA ALA A 15 6.13 -20.48 41.26
C ALA A 15 5.24 -19.76 40.23
N ASP A 16 3.93 -19.77 40.48
CA ASP A 16 2.92 -19.08 39.67
C ASP A 16 3.09 -17.55 39.71
N PRO A 17 2.94 -16.82 38.59
CA PRO A 17 2.99 -15.37 38.59
C PRO A 17 1.73 -14.73 39.17
N ALA A 18 1.96 -13.74 40.04
CA ALA A 18 0.96 -12.98 40.77
C ALA A 18 -0.07 -12.26 39.86
N THR A 19 -1.33 -12.31 40.28
CA THR A 19 -2.47 -11.62 39.65
C THR A 19 -2.40 -10.10 39.88
N PRO A 20 -2.58 -9.25 38.85
CA PRO A 20 -2.59 -7.80 39.02
C PRO A 20 -3.93 -7.27 39.60
N PRO A 21 -3.93 -6.16 40.34
CA PRO A 21 -5.12 -5.64 41.00
C PRO A 21 -6.14 -4.99 40.04
N ARG A 22 -7.43 -5.22 40.32
CA ARG A 22 -8.58 -4.66 39.59
C ARG A 22 -8.67 -3.13 39.76
N ARG A 23 -8.79 -2.40 38.64
CA ARG A 23 -9.11 -0.97 38.63
C ARG A 23 -10.60 -0.70 38.93
N PRO A 24 -10.94 0.42 39.60
CA PRO A 24 -12.32 0.77 39.92
C PRO A 24 -13.09 1.27 38.68
N ARG A 25 -14.36 0.89 38.60
CA ARG A 25 -15.33 1.26 37.54
C ARG A 25 -15.76 2.72 37.67
N THR A 26 -15.48 3.56 36.68
CA THR A 26 -16.10 4.88 36.52
C THR A 26 -17.43 4.76 35.79
N ARG A 27 -18.47 5.37 36.38
CA ARG A 27 -19.87 5.44 35.91
C ARG A 27 -19.97 6.39 34.72
N LEU A 28 -20.57 5.95 33.62
CA LEU A 28 -21.04 6.83 32.53
C LEU A 28 -22.41 7.45 32.92
N PRO A 29 -22.68 8.74 32.63
CA PRO A 29 -24.02 9.31 32.72
C PRO A 29 -24.88 8.91 31.52
N GLY A 30 -26.13 8.53 31.79
CA GLY A 30 -27.14 8.15 30.79
C GLY A 30 -27.76 9.34 30.01
N PRO A 31 -28.61 9.06 29.01
CA PRO A 31 -29.10 10.07 28.07
C PRO A 31 -30.28 10.87 28.65
N ARG A 32 -30.48 12.09 28.15
CA ARG A 32 -31.68 12.91 28.40
C ARG A 32 -32.40 13.26 27.09
N PRO A 33 -33.71 13.56 27.16
CA PRO A 33 -34.69 13.18 26.15
C PRO A 33 -34.93 14.26 25.08
N ALA A 34 -35.62 13.82 24.02
CA ALA A 34 -36.11 14.62 22.90
C ALA A 34 -37.30 15.49 23.30
N ASP A 35 -37.29 16.75 22.85
CA ASP A 35 -38.47 17.61 22.83
C ASP A 35 -39.13 17.61 21.45
N THR A 36 -40.37 17.15 21.45
CA THR A 36 -41.40 17.39 20.45
C THR A 36 -42.03 18.76 20.65
N ALA A 37 -42.24 19.51 19.57
CA ALA A 37 -43.35 20.44 19.47
C ALA A 37 -43.81 20.58 18.01
N ALA A 38 -45.10 20.31 17.82
CA ALA A 38 -45.85 20.36 16.58
C ALA A 38 -46.58 21.69 16.43
N THR A 39 -46.89 22.08 15.19
CA THR A 39 -48.11 22.82 14.76
C THR A 39 -48.08 22.87 13.23
N ALA A 40 -48.88 22.09 12.49
CA ALA A 40 -50.32 22.21 12.22
C ALA A 40 -50.69 23.36 11.27
N ALA A 41 -51.13 23.02 10.05
CA ALA A 41 -52.43 23.41 9.45
C ALA A 41 -52.44 23.20 7.91
N ALA A 42 -53.39 22.39 7.44
CA ALA A 42 -53.90 22.29 6.06
C ALA A 42 -54.99 23.39 5.84
N PRO A 43 -55.90 23.39 4.82
CA PRO A 43 -56.04 22.54 3.61
C PRO A 43 -56.45 23.32 2.32
N GLY A 44 -56.65 22.59 1.21
CA GLY A 44 -57.29 23.12 -0.01
C GLY A 44 -57.67 22.04 -1.02
N THR A 45 -58.91 21.56 -0.91
CA THR A 45 -59.81 20.91 -1.92
C THR A 45 -59.47 21.19 -3.39
N GLY A 46 -59.41 20.22 -4.30
CA GLY A 46 -60.53 19.54 -5.00
C GLY A 46 -60.49 19.92 -6.50
N ILE A 47 -60.58 19.00 -7.48
CA ILE A 47 -61.80 18.63 -8.20
C ILE A 47 -61.45 17.59 -9.29
N THR A 48 -62.45 16.74 -9.55
CA THR A 48 -62.66 15.66 -10.53
C THR A 48 -62.43 15.96 -12.02
N GLY A 49 -62.15 14.91 -12.82
CA GLY A 49 -62.38 14.94 -14.28
C GLY A 49 -61.88 13.69 -15.02
N THR A 50 -62.79 13.02 -15.72
CA THR A 50 -62.74 11.68 -16.31
C THR A 50 -62.20 11.58 -17.75
N SER A 51 -61.63 10.40 -18.06
CA SER A 51 -61.68 9.63 -19.33
C SER A 51 -61.23 10.22 -20.67
N GLY A 52 -60.29 9.51 -21.31
CA GLY A 52 -60.00 9.63 -22.76
C GLY A 52 -58.92 8.64 -23.22
N VAL A 53 -59.34 7.52 -23.80
CA VAL A 53 -58.49 6.52 -24.48
C VAL A 53 -58.12 7.04 -25.88
N GLY A 54 -56.82 7.04 -26.22
CA GLY A 54 -56.27 7.37 -27.54
C GLY A 54 -54.80 6.91 -27.64
N PRO A 55 -54.29 6.55 -28.83
CA PRO A 55 -53.26 5.52 -28.98
C PRO A 55 -51.83 5.99 -28.64
N ARG A 56 -51.07 5.08 -28.02
CA ARG A 56 -49.62 5.23 -27.77
C ARG A 56 -48.85 5.22 -29.10
N ILE A 57 -48.27 6.36 -29.46
CA ILE A 57 -47.16 6.44 -30.42
C ILE A 57 -45.87 6.44 -29.61
N THR A 58 -45.19 5.29 -29.60
CA THR A 58 -43.83 5.15 -29.05
C THR A 58 -42.86 5.76 -30.05
N VAL A 59 -42.35 6.96 -29.78
CA VAL A 59 -41.23 7.54 -30.52
C VAL A 59 -39.95 6.84 -30.04
N PRO A 60 -39.17 6.16 -30.90
CA PRO A 60 -37.90 5.59 -30.50
C PRO A 60 -36.93 6.73 -30.16
N ARG A 61 -36.32 6.69 -28.97
CA ARG A 61 -35.13 7.50 -28.69
C ARG A 61 -34.02 7.06 -29.66
N PRO A 62 -33.25 7.97 -30.25
CA PRO A 62 -32.10 7.57 -31.04
C PRO A 62 -31.12 6.79 -30.16
N ASP A 63 -30.71 5.64 -30.66
CA ASP A 63 -29.73 4.74 -30.04
C ASP A 63 -28.49 5.55 -29.63
N THR A 64 -28.16 5.47 -28.34
CA THR A 64 -26.89 6.01 -27.86
C THR A 64 -25.78 5.16 -28.48
N PRO A 65 -24.82 5.74 -29.23
CA PRO A 65 -23.75 4.95 -29.80
C PRO A 65 -22.93 4.32 -28.68
N ALA A 66 -22.57 3.04 -28.83
CA ALA A 66 -21.60 2.40 -27.95
C ALA A 66 -20.32 3.25 -27.90
N PRO A 67 -19.73 3.50 -26.71
CA PRO A 67 -18.53 4.32 -26.62
C PRO A 67 -17.38 3.62 -27.35
N GLY A 68 -16.75 4.33 -28.27
CA GLY A 68 -15.53 3.88 -28.93
C GLY A 68 -14.40 3.62 -27.92
N PRO A 69 -13.38 2.82 -28.30
CA PRO A 69 -12.26 2.52 -27.42
C PRO A 69 -11.42 3.80 -27.23
N GLY A 70 -11.65 4.52 -26.14
CA GLY A 70 -10.94 5.78 -25.86
C GLY A 70 -11.65 6.78 -24.94
N ALA A 71 -12.89 6.52 -24.53
CA ALA A 71 -13.55 7.38 -23.53
C ALA A 71 -12.91 7.16 -22.14
N ALA A 72 -12.35 8.22 -21.56
CA ALA A 72 -11.96 8.21 -20.15
C ALA A 72 -13.19 7.86 -19.30
N PRO A 73 -13.08 6.95 -18.33
CA PRO A 73 -14.23 6.53 -17.52
C PRO A 73 -14.82 7.74 -16.79
N ASP A 74 -16.15 7.82 -16.81
CA ASP A 74 -16.93 8.84 -16.10
C ASP A 74 -16.41 8.96 -14.65
N PRO A 75 -16.05 10.16 -14.15
CA PRO A 75 -15.62 10.37 -12.78
C PRO A 75 -16.64 9.84 -11.75
N GLY A 76 -17.93 9.73 -12.13
CA GLY A 76 -18.99 9.10 -11.35
C GLY A 76 -18.85 7.57 -11.17
N SER A 77 -18.22 6.86 -12.11
CA SER A 77 -18.10 5.39 -12.10
C SER A 77 -17.11 4.87 -11.03
N TRP A 78 -16.15 5.70 -10.62
CA TRP A 78 -15.19 5.40 -9.55
C TRP A 78 -15.79 5.59 -8.15
N SER A 79 -16.89 6.34 -8.02
CA SER A 79 -17.50 6.61 -6.70
C SER A 79 -18.04 5.34 -6.02
N ASN A 80 -18.38 4.34 -6.84
CA ASN A 80 -19.10 3.15 -6.39
C ASN A 80 -18.45 1.82 -6.79
N ASP A 81 -17.18 1.87 -7.21
CA ASP A 81 -16.39 0.68 -7.50
C ASP A 81 -16.20 -0.18 -6.23
N PRO A 82 -16.00 -1.50 -6.38
CA PRO A 82 -15.94 -2.43 -5.25
C PRO A 82 -14.83 -2.08 -4.25
N TYR A 83 -13.68 -1.55 -4.69
CA TYR A 83 -12.60 -1.11 -3.81
C TYR A 83 -13.03 0.09 -2.97
N SER A 84 -13.56 1.14 -3.62
CA SER A 84 -14.02 2.34 -2.90
C SER A 84 -15.11 2.03 -1.87
N ARG A 85 -16.00 1.07 -2.16
CA ARG A 85 -17.01 0.61 -1.21
C ARG A 85 -16.39 -0.13 -0.02
N ALA A 86 -15.49 -1.07 -0.28
CA ALA A 86 -14.81 -1.85 0.75
C ALA A 86 -14.01 -0.95 1.72
N LEU A 87 -13.33 0.08 1.18
CA LEU A 87 -12.60 1.06 2.00
C LEU A 87 -13.52 1.95 2.85
N ARG A 88 -14.74 2.26 2.39
CA ARG A 88 -15.71 3.02 3.19
C ARG A 88 -16.26 2.20 4.33
N THR A 89 -16.56 0.92 4.10
CA THR A 89 -17.09 0.02 5.12
C THR A 89 -16.00 -0.57 6.02
N GLY A 90 -14.74 -0.53 5.59
CA GLY A 90 -13.63 -1.22 6.25
C GLY A 90 -13.80 -2.73 6.26
N ARG A 91 -14.48 -3.29 5.26
CA ARG A 91 -14.89 -4.70 5.20
C ARG A 91 -14.72 -5.24 3.80
N GLY A 92 -14.11 -6.42 3.71
CA GLY A 92 -14.10 -7.25 2.52
C GLY A 92 -15.32 -8.19 2.44
N PRO A 93 -15.19 -9.34 1.75
CA PRO A 93 -14.02 -9.77 1.00
C PRO A 93 -13.87 -9.00 -0.32
N LEU A 94 -12.62 -8.74 -0.70
CA LEU A 94 -12.25 -8.08 -1.95
C LEU A 94 -11.11 -8.86 -2.60
N PHE A 95 -11.08 -8.93 -3.92
CA PHE A 95 -10.10 -9.71 -4.66
C PHE A 95 -9.58 -8.96 -5.88
N LEU A 96 -8.33 -9.24 -6.27
CA LEU A 96 -7.91 -9.08 -7.66
C LEU A 96 -8.27 -10.35 -8.42
N GLN A 97 -9.05 -10.20 -9.49
CA GLN A 97 -9.46 -11.30 -10.35
C GLN A 97 -8.74 -11.22 -11.70
N ARG A 98 -8.10 -12.32 -12.10
CA ARG A 98 -7.53 -12.52 -13.45
C ARG A 98 -8.59 -13.11 -14.39
N ALA A 99 -8.38 -12.99 -15.69
CA ALA A 99 -9.32 -13.44 -16.73
C ALA A 99 -9.63 -14.95 -16.68
N ASP A 100 -8.71 -15.77 -16.18
CA ASP A 100 -8.87 -17.22 -16.01
C ASP A 100 -9.58 -17.62 -14.70
N GLY A 101 -10.10 -16.64 -13.95
CA GLY A 101 -10.82 -16.87 -12.71
C GLY A 101 -9.93 -16.94 -11.46
N TRP A 102 -8.60 -16.83 -11.59
CA TRP A 102 -7.72 -16.76 -10.42
C TRP A 102 -8.05 -15.53 -9.56
N LEU A 103 -8.08 -15.72 -8.24
CA LEU A 103 -8.39 -14.70 -7.24
C LEU A 103 -7.23 -14.51 -6.26
N LEU A 104 -6.79 -13.26 -6.11
CA LEU A 104 -5.91 -12.84 -5.03
C LEU A 104 -6.72 -12.08 -3.96
N PRO A 105 -6.82 -12.60 -2.73
CA PRO A 105 -7.47 -11.88 -1.65
C PRO A 105 -6.76 -10.55 -1.32
N LEU A 106 -7.55 -9.51 -1.08
CA LEU A 106 -7.11 -8.21 -0.59
C LEU A 106 -7.53 -8.05 0.87
N ASP A 107 -6.57 -7.73 1.74
CA ASP A 107 -6.75 -7.69 3.19
C ASP A 107 -7.30 -6.33 3.66
N VAL A 108 -8.54 -6.03 3.23
CA VAL A 108 -9.20 -4.72 3.44
C VAL A 108 -9.26 -4.38 4.92
N GLU A 109 -9.61 -5.34 5.77
CA GLU A 109 -9.69 -5.17 7.21
C GLU A 109 -8.34 -4.76 7.80
N ARG A 110 -7.23 -5.43 7.44
CA ARG A 110 -5.89 -5.04 7.88
C ARG A 110 -5.54 -3.64 7.40
N TRP A 111 -5.78 -3.35 6.12
CA TRP A 111 -5.46 -2.04 5.56
C TRP A 111 -6.21 -0.93 6.31
N CYS A 112 -7.47 -1.18 6.67
CA CYS A 112 -8.34 -0.24 7.36
C CYS A 112 -8.09 -0.13 8.87
N ALA A 113 -7.35 -1.06 9.47
CA ALA A 113 -6.96 -1.05 10.87
C ALA A 113 -5.77 -0.11 11.12
N GLU A 114 -5.40 0.05 12.39
CA GLU A 114 -4.16 0.72 12.76
C GLU A 114 -2.94 -0.10 12.31
N ALA A 115 -1.81 0.58 12.10
CA ALA A 115 -0.55 -0.07 11.77
C ALA A 115 -0.14 -1.05 12.89
N ASP A 116 0.13 -2.30 12.51
CA ASP A 116 0.52 -3.34 13.46
C ASP A 116 2.01 -3.27 13.84
N ALA A 117 2.48 -4.20 14.67
CA ALA A 117 3.88 -4.25 15.09
C ALA A 117 4.86 -4.47 13.91
N VAL A 118 4.44 -5.16 12.85
CA VAL A 118 5.26 -5.39 11.65
C VAL A 118 5.36 -4.11 10.85
N ASP A 119 4.23 -3.43 10.63
CA ASP A 119 4.19 -2.11 10.00
C ASP A 119 5.10 -1.13 10.75
N LEU A 120 4.96 -1.03 12.08
CA LEU A 120 5.81 -0.15 12.89
C LEU A 120 7.30 -0.49 12.80
N ALA A 121 7.67 -1.77 12.70
CA ALA A 121 9.05 -2.20 12.50
C ALA A 121 9.60 -1.79 11.12
N VAL A 122 8.76 -1.77 10.08
CA VAL A 122 9.10 -1.22 8.76
C VAL A 122 9.28 0.29 8.86
N LEU A 123 8.32 1.02 9.45
CA LEU A 123 8.33 2.49 9.51
C LEU A 123 9.51 3.06 10.30
N ARG A 124 10.05 2.32 11.27
CA ARG A 124 11.27 2.71 12.00
C ARG A 124 12.51 2.76 11.12
N ARG A 125 12.54 2.00 10.01
CA ARG A 125 13.64 2.00 9.04
C ARG A 125 13.58 3.17 8.07
N CYS A 126 12.45 3.88 8.00
CA CYS A 126 12.33 5.04 7.12
C CYS A 126 13.31 6.14 7.53
N GLU A 127 13.80 6.87 6.54
CA GLU A 127 14.75 7.98 6.64
C GLU A 127 14.18 9.21 5.91
N GLY A 128 14.41 10.40 6.47
CA GLY A 128 13.93 11.65 5.89
C GLY A 128 12.40 11.73 5.76
N ALA A 129 11.95 12.50 4.76
CA ALA A 129 10.54 12.58 4.38
C ALA A 129 10.11 11.34 3.59
N VAL A 130 8.91 10.83 3.87
CA VAL A 130 8.42 9.57 3.33
C VAL A 130 7.31 9.77 2.30
N LEU A 131 7.43 9.10 1.16
CA LEU A 131 6.36 8.95 0.18
C LEU A 131 5.76 7.54 0.29
N ASP A 132 4.48 7.45 0.65
CA ASP A 132 3.75 6.18 0.69
C ASP A 132 2.97 5.99 -0.62
N VAL A 133 3.49 5.13 -1.50
CA VAL A 133 2.97 4.92 -2.86
C VAL A 133 1.88 3.85 -2.82
N GLY A 134 0.66 4.21 -3.23
CA GLY A 134 -0.51 3.34 -3.07
C GLY A 134 -0.93 3.25 -1.60
N CYS A 135 -1.02 4.39 -0.92
CA CYS A 135 -1.18 4.46 0.54
C CYS A 135 -2.49 3.85 1.06
N GLY A 136 -3.45 3.58 0.17
CA GLY A 136 -4.73 2.98 0.50
C GLY A 136 -5.46 3.78 1.59
N PRO A 137 -6.12 3.12 2.55
CA PRO A 137 -6.86 3.78 3.62
C PRO A 137 -5.98 4.48 4.67
N GLY A 138 -4.65 4.58 4.47
CA GLY A 138 -3.80 5.53 5.15
C GLY A 138 -3.19 5.09 6.48
N ARG A 139 -3.22 3.79 6.82
CA ARG A 139 -2.68 3.32 8.11
C ARG A 139 -1.20 3.65 8.30
N LEU A 140 -0.39 3.53 7.25
CA LEU A 140 1.05 3.80 7.30
C LEU A 140 1.32 5.31 7.34
N VAL A 141 0.58 6.10 6.55
CA VAL A 141 0.62 7.57 6.61
C VAL A 141 0.28 8.08 8.01
N ALA A 142 -0.80 7.58 8.61
CA ALA A 142 -1.21 7.98 9.96
C ALA A 142 -0.15 7.60 11.01
N ALA A 143 0.40 6.39 10.93
CA ALA A 143 1.44 5.93 11.84
C ALA A 143 2.76 6.71 11.69
N LEU A 144 3.18 7.04 10.46
CA LEU A 144 4.33 7.91 10.21
C LEU A 144 4.13 9.31 10.79
N GLY A 145 2.94 9.88 10.62
CA GLY A 145 2.56 11.16 11.22
C GLY A 145 2.62 11.13 12.75
N ALA A 146 2.11 10.06 13.38
CA ALA A 146 2.20 9.87 14.83
C ALA A 146 3.65 9.71 15.34
N LEU A 147 4.55 9.18 14.50
CA LEU A 147 5.99 9.12 14.75
C LEU A 147 6.72 10.46 14.48
N GLY A 148 6.01 11.52 14.10
CA GLY A 148 6.58 12.83 13.80
C GLY A 148 7.38 12.88 12.50
N ARG A 149 7.20 11.90 11.60
CA ARG A 149 7.90 11.84 10.31
C ARG A 149 7.11 12.58 9.24
N PRO A 150 7.72 13.52 8.49
CA PRO A 150 7.08 14.12 7.33
C PRO A 150 6.68 13.03 6.33
N VAL A 151 5.41 12.99 5.94
CA VAL A 151 4.87 11.95 5.07
C VAL A 151 3.82 12.49 4.12
N LEU A 152 3.82 11.98 2.89
CA LEU A 152 2.73 12.13 1.93
C LEU A 152 2.33 10.75 1.41
N GLY A 153 1.04 10.42 1.49
CA GLY A 153 0.48 9.30 0.77
C GLY A 153 -0.02 9.69 -0.62
N ILE A 154 0.11 8.78 -1.60
CA ILE A 154 -0.56 8.91 -2.89
C ILE A 154 -1.41 7.67 -3.19
N ASP A 155 -2.60 7.87 -3.74
CA ASP A 155 -3.47 6.78 -4.21
C ASP A 155 -4.36 7.29 -5.34
N VAL A 156 -4.77 6.42 -6.27
CA VAL A 156 -5.68 6.77 -7.37
C VAL A 156 -7.15 6.81 -6.92
N SER A 157 -7.47 6.12 -5.82
CA SER A 157 -8.80 6.05 -5.23
C SER A 157 -9.12 7.30 -4.41
N ALA A 158 -10.20 7.98 -4.78
CA ALA A 158 -10.74 9.08 -3.99
C ALA A 158 -11.17 8.63 -2.58
N ALA A 159 -11.66 7.40 -2.43
CA ALA A 159 -12.10 6.85 -1.15
C ALA A 159 -10.93 6.60 -0.19
N ALA A 160 -9.81 6.09 -0.72
CA ALA A 160 -8.55 5.90 0.00
C ALA A 160 -8.04 7.25 0.53
N VAL A 161 -7.84 8.22 -0.36
CA VAL A 161 -7.35 9.57 -0.02
C VAL A 161 -8.25 10.26 1.00
N ALA A 162 -9.56 10.24 0.79
CA ALA A 162 -10.51 10.87 1.71
C ALA A 162 -10.46 10.22 3.10
N ARG A 163 -10.25 8.90 3.18
CA ARG A 163 -10.10 8.20 4.46
C ARG A 163 -8.79 8.57 5.15
N THR A 164 -7.67 8.56 4.43
CA THR A 164 -6.36 8.96 4.96
C THR A 164 -6.39 10.37 5.54
N ASN A 165 -7.01 11.32 4.83
CA ASN A 165 -7.15 12.70 5.31
C ASN A 165 -8.05 12.80 6.56
N ARG A 166 -9.11 11.99 6.67
CA ARG A 166 -9.94 11.92 7.89
C ARG A 166 -9.21 11.34 9.09
N LEU A 167 -8.21 10.48 8.87
CA LEU A 167 -7.34 9.96 9.92
C LEU A 167 -6.27 10.97 10.37
N GLY A 168 -6.24 12.18 9.79
CA GLY A 168 -5.23 13.19 10.07
C GLY A 168 -3.93 13.04 9.25
N GLY A 169 -3.87 12.05 8.36
CA GLY A 169 -2.78 11.90 7.40
C GLY A 169 -2.87 12.91 6.26
N GLN A 170 -1.78 13.10 5.52
CA GLN A 170 -1.79 13.87 4.28
C GLN A 170 -1.74 12.91 3.09
N ALA A 171 -2.78 12.93 2.25
CA ALA A 171 -2.82 12.13 1.03
C ALA A 171 -3.31 12.94 -0.18
N LEU A 172 -2.75 12.58 -1.33
CA LEU A 172 -3.04 13.20 -2.62
C LEU A 172 -3.59 12.16 -3.60
N ARG A 173 -4.70 12.51 -4.28
CA ARG A 173 -5.26 11.65 -5.33
C ARG A 173 -4.44 11.77 -6.60
N ARG A 174 -3.54 10.81 -6.82
CA ARG A 174 -2.59 10.85 -7.94
C ARG A 174 -1.95 9.48 -8.19
N SER A 175 -1.66 9.18 -9.45
CA SER A 175 -0.79 8.04 -9.79
C SER A 175 0.67 8.36 -9.51
N VAL A 176 1.46 7.35 -9.15
CA VAL A 176 2.92 7.48 -9.00
C VAL A 176 3.61 7.88 -10.30
N PHE A 177 2.99 7.59 -11.45
CA PHE A 177 3.51 7.90 -12.78
C PHE A 177 3.20 9.33 -13.24
N GLU A 178 2.41 10.09 -12.47
CA GLU A 178 2.16 11.51 -12.72
C GLU A 178 3.16 12.39 -11.95
N SER A 179 3.22 13.69 -12.26
CA SER A 179 4.06 14.64 -11.52
C SER A 179 3.65 14.75 -10.06
N LEU A 180 4.57 14.56 -9.13
CA LEU A 180 4.33 14.60 -7.68
C LEU A 180 4.98 15.84 -7.05
N PRO A 181 4.47 16.34 -5.91
CA PRO A 181 5.23 17.31 -5.12
C PRO A 181 6.51 16.66 -4.57
N GLY A 182 7.61 17.43 -4.53
CA GLY A 182 8.84 16.98 -3.86
C GLY A 182 9.67 15.93 -4.61
N GLU A 183 9.48 15.76 -5.93
CA GLU A 183 10.35 14.86 -6.72
C GLU A 183 11.84 15.17 -6.52
N GLY A 184 12.65 14.12 -6.42
CA GLY A 184 14.08 14.18 -6.13
C GLY A 184 14.43 14.59 -4.69
N ARG A 185 13.46 14.70 -3.78
CA ARG A 185 13.68 15.14 -2.39
C ARG A 185 13.13 14.20 -1.32
N TRP A 186 12.45 13.12 -1.72
CA TRP A 186 11.95 12.13 -0.79
C TRP A 186 13.13 11.29 -0.26
N GLY A 187 13.21 11.14 1.07
CA GLY A 187 14.25 10.32 1.70
C GLY A 187 13.90 8.84 1.69
N THR A 188 12.60 8.51 1.77
CA THR A 188 12.11 7.12 1.68
C THR A 188 10.86 7.01 0.83
N ALA A 189 10.76 5.93 0.04
CA ALA A 189 9.55 5.52 -0.65
C ALA A 189 9.11 4.15 -0.12
N LEU A 190 7.80 3.97 0.05
CA LEU A 190 7.20 2.72 0.50
C LEU A 190 6.39 2.07 -0.62
N LEU A 191 6.61 0.77 -0.85
CA LEU A 191 5.81 -0.09 -1.72
C LEU A 191 5.33 -1.31 -0.93
N ILE A 192 4.33 -1.10 -0.07
CA ILE A 192 3.83 -2.10 0.89
C ILE A 192 2.51 -2.70 0.39
N ASP A 193 2.11 -3.88 0.89
CA ASP A 193 0.85 -4.56 0.52
C ASP A 193 0.73 -4.96 -0.95
N GLY A 194 1.86 -5.28 -1.58
CA GLY A 194 1.91 -5.67 -3.00
C GLY A 194 2.02 -4.49 -3.96
N ASN A 195 2.22 -3.27 -3.46
CA ASN A 195 2.35 -2.06 -4.29
C ASN A 195 3.54 -2.07 -5.26
N VAL A 196 4.51 -2.99 -5.10
CA VAL A 196 5.52 -3.30 -6.14
C VAL A 196 4.90 -3.74 -7.48
N GLY A 197 3.63 -4.14 -7.46
CA GLY A 197 2.84 -4.52 -8.63
C GLY A 197 2.18 -3.38 -9.40
N ILE A 198 2.22 -2.15 -8.88
CA ILE A 198 1.53 -0.99 -9.47
C ILE A 198 2.03 -0.75 -10.90
N GLY A 199 1.08 -0.57 -11.83
CA GLY A 199 1.36 -0.35 -13.25
C GLY A 199 1.69 -1.63 -14.03
N GLY A 200 1.89 -2.76 -13.36
CA GLY A 200 2.22 -4.05 -13.97
C GLY A 200 3.62 -4.16 -14.58
N ASP A 201 4.44 -3.12 -14.43
CA ASP A 201 5.84 -3.10 -14.82
C ASP A 201 6.70 -2.68 -13.61
N PRO A 202 7.23 -3.66 -12.86
CA PRO A 202 8.08 -3.38 -11.71
C PRO A 202 9.37 -2.63 -12.06
N GLN A 203 9.91 -2.81 -13.28
CA GLN A 203 11.11 -2.10 -13.72
C GLN A 203 10.79 -0.60 -13.90
N ALA A 204 9.71 -0.30 -14.63
CA ALA A 204 9.26 1.09 -14.80
C ALA A 204 8.90 1.76 -13.46
N LEU A 205 8.33 1.00 -12.51
CA LEU A 205 8.06 1.50 -11.17
C LEU A 205 9.34 1.80 -10.38
N LEU A 206 10.37 0.95 -10.47
CA LEU A 206 11.68 1.20 -9.85
C LEU A 206 12.36 2.43 -10.46
N ASP A 207 12.34 2.56 -11.78
CA ASP A 207 12.89 3.72 -12.50
C ASP A 207 12.16 5.00 -12.12
N ARG A 208 10.82 4.97 -12.04
CA ARG A 208 10.02 6.10 -11.57
C ARG A 208 10.35 6.43 -10.10
N THR A 209 10.44 5.43 -9.24
CA THR A 209 10.76 5.62 -7.82
C THR A 209 12.14 6.27 -7.63
N ALA A 210 13.11 5.95 -8.50
CA ALA A 210 14.42 6.58 -8.48
C ALA A 210 14.36 8.10 -8.72
N GLN A 211 13.44 8.56 -9.58
CA GLN A 211 13.25 9.99 -9.85
C GLN A 211 12.58 10.73 -8.68
N LEU A 212 11.78 10.02 -7.89
CA LEU A 212 11.07 10.59 -6.74
C LEU A 212 12.01 10.78 -5.55
N LEU A 213 12.95 9.86 -5.38
CA LEU A 213 13.87 9.83 -4.26
C LEU A 213 15.08 10.75 -4.46
N ASP A 214 15.62 11.24 -3.34
CA ASP A 214 16.92 11.91 -3.33
C ASP A 214 18.07 10.92 -3.67
N THR A 215 19.29 11.43 -3.81
CA THR A 215 20.47 10.63 -4.19
C THR A 215 20.77 9.48 -3.22
N ASN A 216 20.48 9.64 -1.93
CA ASN A 216 20.68 8.62 -0.90
C ASN A 216 19.38 7.87 -0.56
N GLY A 217 18.32 8.09 -1.34
CA GLY A 217 16.98 7.68 -0.97
C GLY A 217 16.81 6.16 -0.83
N LEU A 218 15.94 5.81 0.11
CA LEU A 218 15.64 4.45 0.50
C LEU A 218 14.31 4.00 -0.09
N LEU A 219 14.29 2.88 -0.80
CA LEU A 219 13.05 2.20 -1.14
C LEU A 219 12.86 1.00 -0.20
N ILE A 220 11.73 0.94 0.49
CA ILE A 220 11.31 -0.27 1.21
C ILE A 220 10.11 -0.88 0.48
N ALA A 221 10.28 -2.11 -0.01
CA ALA A 221 9.25 -2.83 -0.75
C ALA A 221 8.87 -4.14 -0.05
N GLU A 222 7.58 -4.41 0.03
CA GLU A 222 7.05 -5.73 0.37
C GLU A 222 6.97 -6.60 -0.90
N THR A 223 7.37 -7.85 -0.76
CA THR A 223 7.40 -8.84 -1.85
C THR A 223 6.54 -10.05 -1.49
N VAL A 224 6.10 -10.76 -2.52
CA VAL A 224 5.33 -11.99 -2.35
C VAL A 224 6.24 -13.06 -1.72
N PRO A 225 5.79 -13.77 -0.67
CA PRO A 225 6.51 -14.92 -0.13
C PRO A 225 6.66 -16.03 -1.19
N GLY A 226 7.87 -16.57 -1.33
CA GLY A 226 8.18 -17.68 -2.23
C GLY A 226 9.22 -17.33 -3.29
N PRO A 227 10.08 -18.28 -3.69
CA PRO A 227 11.11 -18.04 -4.69
C PRO A 227 10.49 -17.82 -6.08
N ASP A 228 11.09 -16.91 -6.84
CA ASP A 228 10.90 -16.72 -8.30
C ASP A 228 9.53 -16.28 -8.83
N VAL A 229 8.66 -15.71 -7.98
CA VAL A 229 7.45 -15.03 -8.47
C VAL A 229 7.86 -13.78 -9.27
N ASP A 230 7.57 -13.75 -10.57
CA ASP A 230 7.72 -12.59 -11.46
C ASP A 230 6.61 -12.61 -12.53
N GLU A 231 5.40 -12.27 -12.11
CA GLU A 231 4.18 -12.37 -12.92
C GLU A 231 3.74 -10.98 -13.38
N ARG A 232 3.42 -10.82 -14.67
CA ARG A 232 2.69 -9.65 -15.20
C ARG A 232 1.32 -10.10 -15.70
N VAL A 233 0.26 -9.51 -15.15
CA VAL A 233 -1.12 -9.93 -15.41
C VAL A 233 -2.04 -8.73 -15.58
N ARG A 234 -3.16 -8.94 -16.28
CA ARG A 234 -4.31 -8.02 -16.21
C ARG A 234 -5.30 -8.55 -15.19
N VAL A 235 -5.69 -7.68 -14.26
CA VAL A 235 -6.64 -7.98 -13.19
C VAL A 235 -7.73 -6.94 -13.13
N ARG A 236 -8.82 -7.26 -12.46
CA ARG A 236 -9.86 -6.31 -12.05
C ARG A 236 -10.19 -6.53 -10.58
N VAL A 237 -10.63 -5.49 -9.88
CA VAL A 237 -11.14 -5.66 -8.51
C VAL A 237 -12.52 -6.30 -8.56
N THR A 238 -12.78 -7.29 -7.70
CA THR A 238 -14.12 -7.86 -7.50
C THR A 238 -14.45 -8.07 -6.02
N ASP A 239 -15.72 -7.96 -5.65
CA ASP A 239 -16.22 -8.38 -4.33
C ASP A 239 -16.93 -9.76 -4.40
N ALA A 240 -17.30 -10.32 -3.25
CA ALA A 240 -18.06 -11.59 -3.20
C ALA A 240 -19.50 -11.49 -3.73
N ARG A 241 -19.98 -10.29 -4.06
CA ARG A 241 -21.32 -10.05 -4.61
C ARG A 241 -21.30 -9.90 -6.14
N GLY A 242 -20.15 -10.10 -6.77
CA GLY A 242 -19.98 -10.03 -8.23
C GLY A 242 -19.83 -8.61 -8.78
N ALA A 243 -19.68 -7.59 -7.92
CA ALA A 243 -19.37 -6.25 -8.40
C ALA A 243 -17.91 -6.23 -8.91
N VAL A 244 -17.73 -5.82 -10.17
CA VAL A 244 -16.42 -5.80 -10.84
C VAL A 244 -16.01 -4.38 -11.22
N GLY A 245 -14.73 -4.07 -11.00
CA GLY A 245 -14.09 -2.84 -11.48
C GLY A 245 -13.52 -2.98 -12.89
N SER A 246 -12.95 -1.89 -13.39
CA SER A 246 -12.25 -1.87 -14.68
C SER A 246 -10.96 -2.69 -14.62
N PRO A 247 -10.58 -3.41 -15.68
CA PRO A 247 -9.29 -4.10 -15.76
C PRO A 247 -8.09 -3.14 -15.78
N PHE A 248 -6.99 -3.52 -15.14
CA PHE A 248 -5.72 -2.79 -15.12
C PHE A 248 -4.52 -3.75 -15.05
N PRO A 249 -3.31 -3.32 -15.50
CA PRO A 249 -2.10 -4.11 -15.39
C PRO A 249 -1.62 -4.18 -13.94
N TRP A 250 -1.18 -5.37 -13.52
CA TRP A 250 -0.64 -5.63 -12.19
C TRP A 250 0.50 -6.64 -12.28
N ALA A 251 1.46 -6.52 -11.36
CA ALA A 251 2.54 -7.48 -11.25
C ALA A 251 2.60 -8.10 -9.85
N ARG A 252 3.14 -9.32 -9.78
CA ARG A 252 3.51 -9.97 -8.52
C ARG A 252 4.98 -10.32 -8.59
N VAL A 253 5.70 -9.90 -7.55
CA VAL A 253 7.16 -10.01 -7.51
C VAL A 253 7.57 -10.57 -6.16
N GLY A 254 8.30 -11.68 -6.19
CA GLY A 254 8.99 -12.25 -5.04
C GLY A 254 10.38 -11.64 -4.85
N THR A 255 10.98 -11.84 -3.69
CA THR A 255 12.28 -11.24 -3.33
C THR A 255 13.38 -11.46 -4.39
N PRO A 256 13.64 -12.69 -4.89
CA PRO A 256 14.71 -12.91 -5.87
C PRO A 256 14.49 -12.16 -7.19
N ALA A 257 13.25 -12.08 -7.66
CA ALA A 257 12.92 -11.36 -8.88
C ALA A 257 13.09 -9.86 -8.72
N LEU A 258 12.65 -9.29 -7.58
CA LEU A 258 12.82 -7.87 -7.28
C LEU A 258 14.29 -7.48 -7.25
N LEU A 259 15.16 -8.29 -6.64
CA LEU A 259 16.60 -8.02 -6.59
C LEU A 259 17.24 -7.97 -7.99
N ARG A 260 16.90 -8.91 -8.86
CA ARG A 260 17.40 -8.92 -10.26
C ARG A 260 16.92 -7.68 -11.04
N LEU A 261 15.69 -7.25 -10.82
CA LEU A 261 15.15 -6.02 -11.44
C LEU A 261 15.83 -4.78 -10.87
N ALA A 262 15.99 -4.72 -9.55
CA ALA A 262 16.66 -3.65 -8.83
C ALA A 262 18.09 -3.43 -9.33
N GLU A 263 18.89 -4.49 -9.48
CA GLU A 263 20.26 -4.41 -9.99
C GLU A 263 20.31 -3.77 -11.40
N ARG A 264 19.41 -4.17 -12.30
CA ARG A 264 19.31 -3.58 -13.65
C ARG A 264 18.83 -2.13 -13.64
N ALA A 265 18.00 -1.77 -12.67
CA ALA A 265 17.52 -0.41 -12.44
C ALA A 265 18.53 0.49 -11.69
N GLY A 266 19.75 0.00 -11.41
CA GLY A 266 20.76 0.78 -10.68
C GLY A 266 20.48 0.91 -9.19
N TRP A 267 19.81 -0.08 -8.60
CA TRP A 267 19.59 -0.20 -7.16
C TRP A 267 20.47 -1.30 -6.58
N ARG A 268 20.87 -1.11 -5.32
CA ARG A 268 21.56 -2.11 -4.51
C ARG A 268 20.72 -2.44 -3.28
N ALA A 269 20.54 -3.72 -3.02
CA ALA A 269 19.95 -4.17 -1.77
C ALA A 269 20.87 -3.89 -0.59
N VAL A 270 20.29 -3.30 0.45
CA VAL A 270 20.98 -2.98 1.71
C VAL A 270 20.46 -3.79 2.89
N ASP A 271 19.24 -4.31 2.81
CA ASP A 271 18.67 -5.22 3.80
C ASP A 271 17.55 -6.08 3.18
N GLN A 272 17.32 -7.26 3.76
CA GLN A 272 16.23 -8.17 3.44
C GLN A 272 15.77 -8.87 4.72
N TRP A 273 14.47 -8.85 5.00
CA TRP A 273 13.96 -9.47 6.21
C TRP A 273 12.54 -10.01 6.02
N ALA A 274 12.15 -10.90 6.92
CA ALA A 274 10.78 -11.38 7.04
C ALA A 274 10.22 -11.01 8.42
N ALA A 275 8.96 -10.60 8.47
CA ALA A 275 8.25 -10.30 9.71
C ALA A 275 6.75 -10.54 9.52
N GLY A 276 6.12 -11.24 10.48
CA GLY A 276 4.68 -11.56 10.42
C GLY A 276 4.25 -12.31 9.14
N GLY A 277 5.11 -13.17 8.59
CA GLY A 277 4.83 -13.90 7.35
C GLY A 277 4.97 -13.08 6.06
N ARG A 278 5.41 -11.82 6.16
CA ARG A 278 5.64 -10.91 5.02
C ARG A 278 7.15 -10.79 4.76
N CYS A 279 7.53 -10.57 3.50
CA CYS A 279 8.92 -10.44 3.07
C CYS A 279 9.21 -9.03 2.57
N PHE A 280 10.31 -8.42 3.02
CA PHE A 280 10.66 -7.04 2.72
C PHE A 280 12.08 -6.92 2.19
N VAL A 281 12.29 -5.94 1.32
CA VAL A 281 13.60 -5.56 0.79
C VAL A 281 13.78 -4.07 0.97
N ALA A 282 14.96 -3.67 1.46
CA ALA A 282 15.43 -2.30 1.43
C ALA A 282 16.45 -2.13 0.30
N LEU A 283 16.21 -1.16 -0.57
CA LEU A 283 17.03 -0.84 -1.73
C LEU A 283 17.53 0.61 -1.64
N ARG A 284 18.79 0.84 -2.00
CA ARG A 284 19.34 2.18 -2.22
C ARG A 284 19.82 2.35 -3.65
N ARG A 285 19.79 3.59 -4.14
CA ARG A 285 20.35 3.92 -5.44
C ARG A 285 21.86 3.70 -5.44
N CYS A 286 22.38 3.10 -6.50
CA CYS A 286 23.80 3.07 -6.78
C CYS A 286 24.19 4.42 -7.40
N ASP A 287 25.09 5.15 -6.75
CA ASP A 287 25.72 6.30 -7.40
C ASP A 287 26.56 5.81 -8.58
N ALA A 288 26.30 6.35 -9.77
CA ALA A 288 27.11 6.10 -10.97
C ALA A 288 28.60 6.48 -10.79
N ARG A 289 28.95 7.24 -9.74
CA ARG A 289 30.34 7.57 -9.37
C ARG A 289 31.06 6.46 -8.61
N SER A 290 30.35 5.51 -8.01
CA SER A 290 30.97 4.48 -7.17
C SER A 290 31.56 3.30 -7.97
N THR A 291 31.27 3.19 -9.26
CA THR A 291 31.79 2.09 -10.11
C THR A 291 33.10 2.42 -10.83
N ASN A 292 33.71 3.58 -10.56
CA ASN A 292 34.95 4.00 -11.22
C ASN A 292 36.17 4.14 -10.28
N SER A 293 36.08 3.64 -9.05
CA SER A 293 37.21 3.65 -8.09
C SER A 293 37.60 2.24 -7.68
N SER A 294 37.98 1.45 -8.67
CA SER A 294 38.84 0.28 -8.50
C SER A 294 39.71 0.14 -9.74
N ALA A 295 40.40 1.23 -10.10
CA ALA A 295 41.64 1.14 -10.84
C ALA A 295 42.76 1.09 -9.80
N GLU A 296 43.39 -0.07 -9.67
CA GLU A 296 44.64 -0.27 -8.93
C GLU A 296 45.64 0.84 -9.28
N PRO A 297 46.29 1.49 -8.31
CA PRO A 297 47.43 2.34 -8.62
C PRO A 297 48.58 1.44 -9.14
N PRO A 298 49.27 1.81 -10.23
CA PRO A 298 50.45 1.08 -10.66
C PRO A 298 51.50 1.11 -9.56
N ASN A 299 51.89 -0.10 -9.14
CA ASN A 299 52.95 -0.40 -8.19
C ASN A 299 54.27 0.23 -8.66
N ASN A 300 54.68 1.34 -8.04
CA ASN A 300 56.01 1.92 -8.22
C ASN A 300 56.87 1.62 -6.97
N ALA A 301 57.58 0.50 -7.03
CA ALA A 301 58.77 0.18 -6.26
C ALA A 301 59.54 -0.86 -7.09
N ALA A 302 60.83 -0.80 -7.39
CA ALA A 302 61.98 -0.01 -6.93
C ALA A 302 63.01 -0.02 -8.10
N LEU A 303 64.02 0.84 -8.22
CA LEU A 303 65.21 0.90 -7.37
C LEU A 303 66.04 2.13 -7.77
N THR A 304 66.44 2.92 -6.77
CA THR A 304 67.55 3.87 -6.83
C THR A 304 68.81 3.27 -6.22
N SER A 305 69.97 3.81 -6.63
CA SER A 305 71.34 3.60 -6.12
C SER A 305 72.05 2.40 -6.75
N SER A 306 73.29 2.47 -7.26
CA SER A 306 74.48 3.33 -7.07
C SER A 306 75.44 2.97 -8.24
N GLN A 307 76.35 3.75 -8.81
CA GLN A 307 77.54 4.41 -8.23
C GLN A 307 78.31 5.13 -9.38
N ARG A 308 79.04 6.20 -9.05
CA ARG A 308 80.09 6.85 -9.88
C ARG A 308 81.38 6.01 -9.91
N ALA A 309 82.13 6.07 -11.01
CA ALA A 309 83.57 6.45 -11.10
C ALA A 309 84.24 5.77 -12.30
N GLY A 310 85.03 6.54 -13.07
CA GLY A 310 85.90 6.05 -14.15
C GLY A 310 85.71 6.79 -15.45
#